data_AF-A0A3Q1LQT3-F1
#
_entry.id   AF-A0A3Q1LQT3-F1
#
_cell.length_a   1.000
_cell.length_b   1.000
_cell.length_c   1.000
_cell.angle_alpha   90.00
_cell.angle_beta   90.00
_cell.angle_gamma   90.00
#
_symmetry.space_group_name_H-M   'P 1'
#
loop_
_entity.id
_entity.type
_entity.pdbx_description
1 polymer ?
#
loop_
_entity_poly.entity_id
_entity_poly.type
_entity_poly.pdbx_seq_one_letter_code
_entity_poly.pdbx_strand_id
1 'polypeptide(L)'
;MKSRHITLQNSDTKYPLPLIEKEQISHNTRRFRFGLPSLDHALGLPVGNYVHLLAEIDGVLVVRAYTPVSSDDDLGFVDLIIKIYFKNVHPNYPEGGKMTQYLENMKIGDTILFQGPSGCLFYHGSGKFVFKPYKTSEPETKLVHHLGMIAGGTGITPMLQLIRCIARKPSDKTVMSLIFANQTEEDILMRNELEEIARTHPTQFNLWYTLDRPPVDWKYSSGFITKDMIKEHLPPPGKSTLILETLEM
;
A
#
# COMPACT_ATOMS: atom_id res chain seq x y z
N MET A 1 14.68 24.40 12.89
CA MET A 1 13.82 23.35 12.30
C MET A 1 12.42 23.53 12.89
N LYS A 2 11.40 23.87 12.10
CA LYS A 2 10.02 23.87 12.61
C LYS A 2 9.69 22.46 13.07
N SER A 3 9.17 22.32 14.29
CA SER A 3 8.70 21.02 14.80
C SER A 3 7.54 20.57 13.92
N ARG A 4 7.71 19.47 13.18
CA ARG A 4 6.61 18.83 12.45
C ARG A 4 5.54 18.38 13.43
N HIS A 5 4.28 18.65 13.14
CA HIS A 5 3.17 18.17 13.94
C HIS A 5 2.69 16.81 13.40
N ILE A 6 2.29 15.92 14.30
CA ILE A 6 1.83 14.58 13.95
C ILE A 6 0.32 14.49 14.17
N THR A 7 -0.39 14.00 13.16
CA THR A 7 -1.85 13.84 13.19
C THR A 7 -2.27 12.65 14.06
N LEU A 8 -1.73 11.46 13.77
CA LEU A 8 -2.05 10.21 14.46
C LEU A 8 -1.27 10.07 15.78
N GLN A 9 -1.65 10.83 16.79
CA GLN A 9 -0.98 10.85 18.10
C GLN A 9 -1.34 9.65 18.99
N ASN A 10 -2.56 9.10 18.83
CA ASN A 10 -3.04 7.95 19.59
C ASN A 10 -3.76 6.98 18.63
N SER A 11 -3.36 5.70 18.66
CA SER A 11 -3.87 4.66 17.76
C SER A 11 -5.37 4.41 17.88
N ASP A 12 -5.96 4.72 19.03
CA ASP A 12 -7.36 4.45 19.33
C ASP A 12 -8.25 5.68 19.04
N THR A 13 -7.66 6.87 18.89
CA THR A 13 -8.36 8.11 18.54
C THR A 13 -8.81 8.11 17.08
N LYS A 14 -10.02 8.64 16.83
CA LYS A 14 -10.59 8.81 15.49
C LYS A 14 -10.44 10.27 15.05
N TYR A 15 -9.83 10.49 13.90
CA TYR A 15 -9.52 11.81 13.36
C TYR A 15 -10.37 12.05 12.11
N PRO A 16 -11.32 13.00 12.11
CA PRO A 16 -12.09 13.35 10.91
C PRO A 16 -11.20 14.14 9.96
N LEU A 17 -10.89 13.59 8.79
CA LEU A 17 -10.10 14.26 7.77
C LEU A 17 -10.96 14.58 6.53
N PRO A 18 -10.93 15.83 6.02
CA PRO A 18 -11.72 16.21 4.86
C PRO A 18 -11.09 15.71 3.56
N LEU A 19 -11.91 15.21 2.64
CA LEU A 19 -11.51 14.97 1.26
C LEU A 19 -11.27 16.32 0.57
N ILE A 20 -10.04 16.60 0.18
CA ILE A 20 -9.66 17.86 -0.48
C ILE A 20 -9.40 17.70 -1.97
N GLU A 21 -9.14 16.48 -2.43
CA GLU A 21 -8.91 16.17 -3.85
C GLU A 21 -9.33 14.73 -4.17
N LYS A 22 -9.92 14.52 -5.35
CA LYS A 22 -10.23 13.20 -5.89
C LYS A 22 -9.84 13.15 -7.36
N GLU A 23 -8.93 12.25 -7.70
CA GLU A 23 -8.41 12.09 -9.06
C GLU A 23 -8.76 10.70 -9.60
N GLN A 24 -9.20 10.64 -10.85
CA GLN A 24 -9.43 9.39 -11.55
C GLN A 24 -8.13 8.87 -12.19
N ILE A 25 -7.64 7.73 -11.70
CA ILE A 25 -6.44 7.07 -12.24
C ILE A 25 -6.81 6.14 -13.41
N SER A 26 -7.88 5.36 -13.24
CA SER A 26 -8.39 4.42 -14.26
C SER A 26 -9.91 4.32 -14.21
N HIS A 27 -10.50 3.42 -14.99
CA HIS A 27 -11.95 3.20 -14.99
C HIS A 27 -12.50 2.87 -13.58
N ASN A 28 -11.74 2.14 -12.77
CA ASN A 28 -12.13 1.71 -11.43
C ASN A 28 -11.15 2.13 -10.33
N THR A 29 -10.15 2.98 -10.59
CA THR A 29 -9.20 3.40 -9.55
C THR A 29 -9.21 4.91 -9.36
N ARG A 30 -9.11 5.34 -8.11
CA ARG A 30 -9.01 6.75 -7.71
C ARG A 30 -7.82 6.98 -6.79
N ARG A 31 -7.28 8.20 -6.82
CA ARG A 31 -6.54 8.77 -5.70
C ARG A 31 -7.48 9.66 -4.90
N PHE A 32 -7.53 9.43 -3.59
CA PHE A 32 -8.21 10.29 -2.63
C PHE A 32 -7.18 11.01 -1.78
N ARG A 33 -7.21 12.34 -1.79
CA ARG A 33 -6.37 13.18 -0.93
C ARG A 33 -7.20 13.73 0.21
N PHE A 34 -6.77 13.46 1.43
CA PHE A 34 -7.39 14.02 2.63
C PHE A 34 -6.48 15.07 3.25
N GLY A 35 -7.05 16.20 3.65
CA GLY A 35 -6.32 17.26 4.33
C GLY A 35 -5.96 16.86 5.77
N LEU A 36 -4.72 17.15 6.18
CA LEU A 36 -4.29 17.03 7.57
C LEU A 36 -4.65 18.31 8.35
N PRO A 37 -4.55 18.33 9.70
CA PRO A 37 -5.01 19.47 10.51
C PRO A 37 -4.34 20.81 10.16
N SER A 38 -3.14 20.80 9.59
CA SER A 38 -2.52 21.99 8.98
C SER A 38 -1.52 21.60 7.90
N LEU A 39 -1.08 22.57 7.09
CA LEU A 39 -0.05 22.37 6.06
C LEU A 39 1.33 21.95 6.60
N ASP A 40 1.55 22.10 7.92
CA ASP A 40 2.79 21.70 8.61
C ASP A 40 2.66 20.32 9.32
N HIS A 41 1.52 19.63 9.17
CA HIS A 41 1.31 18.28 9.72
C HIS A 41 1.81 17.19 8.78
N ALA A 42 2.42 16.15 9.36
CA ALA A 42 2.51 14.83 8.76
C ALA A 42 1.41 13.92 9.31
N LEU A 43 1.15 12.80 8.64
CA LEU A 43 0.17 11.82 9.11
C LEU A 43 0.64 11.18 10.43
N GLY A 44 1.92 10.79 10.50
CA GLY A 44 2.49 10.02 11.60
C GLY A 44 2.36 8.52 11.42
N LEU A 45 2.63 8.03 10.21
CA LEU A 45 2.47 6.62 9.88
C LEU A 45 3.83 5.94 9.72
N PRO A 46 4.25 5.07 10.66
CA PRO A 46 5.46 4.29 10.50
C PRO A 46 5.42 3.41 9.24
N VAL A 47 6.54 3.29 8.54
CA VAL A 47 6.64 2.44 7.34
C VAL A 47 6.40 0.98 7.74
N GLY A 48 5.52 0.29 7.01
CA GLY A 48 4.99 -1.04 7.32
C GLY A 48 3.62 -1.02 8.02
N ASN A 49 3.10 0.15 8.39
CA ASN A 49 1.79 0.31 9.02
C ASN A 49 0.76 0.90 8.04
N TYR A 50 -0.50 0.81 8.42
CA TYR A 50 -1.67 1.28 7.71
C TYR A 50 -2.62 2.04 8.64
N VAL A 51 -3.69 2.62 8.07
CA VAL A 51 -4.77 3.27 8.81
C VAL A 51 -6.08 2.53 8.58
N HIS A 52 -7.02 2.69 9.50
CA HIS A 52 -8.41 2.30 9.31
C HIS A 52 -9.23 3.52 8.90
N LEU A 53 -10.05 3.37 7.87
CA LEU A 53 -11.16 4.28 7.59
C LEU A 53 -12.43 3.72 8.22
N LEU A 54 -13.17 4.59 8.90
CA LEU A 54 -14.44 4.26 9.53
C LEU A 54 -15.53 5.17 8.98
N ALA A 55 -16.63 4.56 8.56
CA ALA A 55 -17.83 5.25 8.12
C ALA A 55 -19.08 4.46 8.54
N GLU A 56 -20.15 5.18 8.87
CA GLU A 56 -21.48 4.56 9.02
C GLU A 56 -22.13 4.50 7.63
N ILE A 57 -22.41 3.29 7.15
CA ILE A 57 -22.97 3.02 5.83
C ILE A 57 -24.21 2.16 6.04
N ASP A 58 -25.38 2.70 5.68
CA ASP A 58 -26.69 2.05 5.86
C ASP A 58 -26.94 1.60 7.32
N GLY A 59 -26.59 2.45 8.28
CA GLY A 59 -26.75 2.18 9.72
C GLY A 59 -25.75 1.18 10.31
N VAL A 60 -24.74 0.76 9.54
CA VAL A 60 -23.69 -0.17 9.99
C VAL A 60 -22.33 0.52 9.97
N LEU A 61 -21.58 0.41 11.07
CA LEU A 61 -20.19 0.85 11.11
C LEU A 61 -19.32 -0.07 10.22
N VAL A 62 -18.80 0.48 9.14
CA VAL A 62 -17.86 -0.20 8.24
C VAL A 62 -16.45 0.31 8.53
N VAL A 63 -15.55 -0.63 8.82
CA VAL A 63 -14.13 -0.36 9.08
C VAL A 63 -13.29 -1.09 8.04
N ARG A 64 -12.37 -0.38 7.37
CA ARG A 64 -11.46 -0.97 6.37
C ARG A 64 -10.05 -0.41 6.50
N ALA A 65 -9.07 -1.30 6.35
CA ALA A 65 -7.66 -0.94 6.36
C ALA A 65 -7.22 -0.41 4.99
N TYR A 66 -6.43 0.65 4.99
CA TYR A 66 -5.79 1.21 3.80
C TYR A 66 -4.38 1.64 4.13
N THR A 67 -3.43 1.32 3.25
CA THR A 67 -2.06 1.83 3.36
C THR A 67 -1.92 3.05 2.47
N PRO A 68 -1.67 4.24 3.05
CA PRO A 68 -1.36 5.42 2.28
C PRO A 68 -0.17 5.23 1.37
N VAL A 69 -0.25 5.89 0.20
CA VAL A 69 0.88 5.97 -0.72
C VAL A 69 1.76 7.18 -0.38
N SER A 70 1.20 8.23 0.22
CA SER A 70 1.99 9.33 0.78
C SER A 70 2.81 8.88 2.01
N SER A 71 3.78 9.70 2.40
CA SER A 71 4.71 9.47 3.51
C SER A 71 4.68 10.62 4.52
N ASP A 72 5.37 10.47 5.64
CA ASP A 72 5.55 11.55 6.63
C ASP A 72 6.47 12.69 6.13
N ASP A 73 7.04 12.56 4.92
CA ASP A 73 7.72 13.66 4.23
C ASP A 73 6.72 14.54 3.44
N ASP A 74 5.51 14.05 3.20
CA ASP A 74 4.42 14.77 2.55
C ASP A 74 3.61 15.50 3.62
N LEU A 75 3.65 16.84 3.60
CA LEU A 75 3.00 17.66 4.62
C LEU A 75 1.65 18.19 4.15
N GLY A 76 0.71 18.28 5.10
CA GLY A 76 -0.62 18.86 4.87
C GLY A 76 -1.66 17.92 4.28
N PHE A 77 -1.27 16.73 3.81
CA PHE A 77 -2.21 15.78 3.22
C PHE A 77 -1.81 14.31 3.41
N VAL A 78 -2.77 13.41 3.17
CA VAL A 78 -2.55 11.97 2.99
C VAL A 78 -3.24 11.51 1.71
N ASP A 79 -2.53 10.73 0.87
CA ASP A 79 -3.06 10.14 -0.35
C ASP A 79 -3.33 8.64 -0.17
N LEU A 80 -4.53 8.21 -0.55
CA LEU A 80 -4.92 6.80 -0.68
C LEU A 80 -5.22 6.48 -2.15
N ILE A 81 -4.70 5.36 -2.65
CA ILE A 81 -5.07 4.81 -3.96
C ILE A 81 -6.01 3.63 -3.72
N ILE A 82 -7.22 3.75 -4.25
CA ILE A 82 -8.31 2.81 -3.94
C ILE A 82 -9.00 2.40 -5.23
N LYS A 83 -9.11 1.09 -5.42
CA LYS A 83 -9.95 0.48 -6.45
C LYS A 83 -11.41 0.46 -5.99
N ILE A 84 -12.30 0.90 -6.86
CA ILE A 84 -13.72 1.02 -6.64
C ILE A 84 -14.40 -0.25 -7.14
N TYR A 85 -14.93 -1.04 -6.23
CA TYR A 85 -15.79 -2.18 -6.55
C TYR A 85 -17.22 -1.70 -6.75
N PHE A 86 -17.58 -1.38 -7.99
CA PHE A 86 -18.93 -0.97 -8.34
C PHE A 86 -19.91 -2.14 -8.25
N LYS A 87 -21.14 -1.84 -7.81
CA LYS A 87 -22.27 -2.77 -7.91
C LYS A 87 -22.52 -3.22 -9.35
N ASN A 88 -23.07 -4.43 -9.50
CA ASN A 88 -23.45 -5.05 -10.78
C ASN A 88 -22.29 -5.28 -11.76
N VAL A 89 -21.04 -5.33 -11.29
CA VAL A 89 -19.87 -5.65 -12.12
C VAL A 89 -19.41 -7.09 -11.94
N HIS A 90 -19.21 -7.53 -10.69
CA HIS A 90 -18.72 -8.88 -10.42
C HIS A 90 -19.87 -9.85 -10.10
N PRO A 91 -20.00 -11.00 -10.78
CA PRO A 91 -21.16 -11.89 -10.62
C PRO A 91 -21.29 -12.46 -9.21
N ASN A 92 -20.17 -12.72 -8.52
CA ASN A 92 -20.19 -13.23 -7.14
C ASN A 92 -20.37 -12.12 -6.09
N TYR A 93 -20.25 -10.84 -6.47
CA TYR A 93 -20.31 -9.69 -5.57
C TYR A 93 -21.19 -8.58 -6.17
N PRO A 94 -22.50 -8.84 -6.37
CA PRO A 94 -23.40 -7.92 -7.07
C PRO A 94 -23.56 -6.57 -6.36
N GLU A 95 -23.43 -6.53 -5.03
CA GLU A 95 -23.54 -5.29 -4.24
C GLU A 95 -22.29 -4.41 -4.30
N GLY A 96 -21.18 -4.91 -4.84
CA GLY A 96 -19.89 -4.21 -4.86
C GLY A 96 -19.31 -3.99 -3.46
N GLY A 97 -18.37 -3.05 -3.35
CA GLY A 97 -17.66 -2.73 -2.12
C GLY A 97 -18.33 -1.60 -1.34
N LYS A 98 -18.71 -1.85 -0.09
CA LYS A 98 -19.36 -0.85 0.79
C LYS A 98 -18.52 0.42 0.95
N MET A 99 -17.30 0.27 1.50
CA MET A 99 -16.41 1.42 1.77
C MET A 99 -15.95 2.10 0.48
N THR A 100 -15.62 1.33 -0.56
CA THR A 100 -15.10 1.90 -1.80
C THR A 100 -16.16 2.70 -2.56
N GLN A 101 -17.41 2.24 -2.60
CA GLN A 101 -18.52 3.00 -3.19
C GLN A 101 -18.90 4.20 -2.32
N TYR A 102 -18.80 4.10 -0.99
CA TYR A 102 -18.97 5.26 -0.10
C TYR A 102 -17.94 6.35 -0.42
N LEU A 103 -16.66 5.99 -0.51
CA LEU A 103 -15.57 6.91 -0.87
C LEU A 103 -15.78 7.52 -2.26
N GLU A 104 -16.15 6.72 -3.27
CA GLU A 104 -16.43 7.24 -4.62
C GLU A 104 -17.53 8.31 -4.62
N ASN A 105 -18.52 8.18 -3.74
CA ASN A 105 -19.63 9.13 -3.63
C ASN A 105 -19.32 10.36 -2.75
N MET A 106 -18.20 10.38 -2.03
CA MET A 106 -17.80 11.55 -1.26
C MET A 106 -17.55 12.75 -2.18
N LYS A 107 -18.02 13.91 -1.71
CA LYS A 107 -17.78 15.23 -2.31
C LYS A 107 -16.56 15.87 -1.64
N ILE A 108 -15.92 16.79 -2.36
CA ILE A 108 -14.86 17.61 -1.78
C ILE A 108 -15.42 18.38 -0.58
N GLY A 109 -14.73 18.31 0.55
CA GLY A 109 -15.15 18.85 1.84
C GLY A 109 -15.78 17.84 2.80
N ASP A 110 -16.30 16.70 2.29
CA ASP A 110 -16.81 15.64 3.15
C ASP A 110 -15.68 15.04 4.00
N THR A 111 -15.99 14.61 5.22
CA THR A 111 -15.00 14.03 6.13
C THR A 111 -15.20 12.53 6.32
N ILE A 112 -14.09 11.82 6.56
CA ILE A 112 -14.10 10.43 7.00
C ILE A 112 -13.18 10.24 8.20
N LEU A 113 -13.50 9.29 9.07
CA LEU A 113 -12.70 9.02 10.26
C LEU A 113 -11.49 8.14 9.93
N PHE A 114 -10.31 8.68 10.20
CA PHE A 114 -9.04 7.96 10.21
C PHE A 114 -8.73 7.47 11.63
N GLN A 115 -8.28 6.23 11.76
CA GLN A 115 -7.77 5.68 13.01
C GLN A 115 -6.48 4.90 12.75
N GLY A 116 -5.46 5.12 13.56
CA GLY A 116 -4.15 4.50 13.39
C GLY A 116 -3.05 5.28 14.11
N PRO A 117 -1.78 4.92 13.91
CA PRO A 117 -1.28 3.87 13.02
C PRO A 117 -1.67 2.46 13.50
N SER A 118 -1.77 1.50 12.58
CA SER A 118 -2.03 0.08 12.87
C SER A 118 -1.11 -0.81 12.06
N GLY A 119 -0.64 -1.90 12.66
CA GLY A 119 0.28 -2.82 12.02
C GLY A 119 1.20 -3.50 13.04
N CYS A 120 1.78 -4.62 12.63
CA CYS A 120 2.75 -5.38 13.42
C CYS A 120 4.16 -5.33 12.83
N LEU A 121 4.36 -4.66 11.68
CA LEU A 121 5.63 -4.59 10.96
C LEU A 121 6.10 -3.14 10.88
N PHE A 122 7.35 -2.91 11.26
CA PHE A 122 7.97 -1.59 11.24
C PHE A 122 9.29 -1.66 10.49
N TYR A 123 9.46 -0.79 9.49
CA TYR A 123 10.71 -0.64 8.79
C TYR A 123 11.49 0.58 9.30
N HIS A 124 12.63 0.33 9.93
CA HIS A 124 13.48 1.37 10.51
C HIS A 124 14.62 1.83 9.58
N GLY A 125 14.65 1.34 8.34
CA GLY A 125 15.70 1.62 7.36
C GLY A 125 16.87 0.64 7.40
N SER A 126 17.64 0.61 6.31
CA SER A 126 18.86 -0.19 6.16
C SER A 126 18.65 -1.67 6.50
N GLY A 127 17.54 -2.25 6.04
CA GLY A 127 17.20 -3.65 6.24
C GLY A 127 16.68 -3.98 7.64
N LYS A 128 16.55 -3.03 8.56
CA LYS A 128 16.07 -3.30 9.92
C LYS A 128 14.55 -3.35 9.97
N PHE A 129 14.00 -4.56 10.04
CA PHE A 129 12.58 -4.81 10.30
C PHE A 129 12.37 -5.12 11.77
N VAL A 130 11.29 -4.59 12.34
CA VAL A 130 10.81 -4.91 13.67
C VAL A 130 9.40 -5.48 13.57
N PHE A 131 9.19 -6.63 14.19
CA PHE A 131 7.91 -7.31 14.25
C PHE A 131 7.35 -7.28 15.66
N LYS A 132 6.08 -6.94 15.78
CA LYS A 132 5.35 -6.90 17.04
C LYS A 132 4.03 -7.64 16.85
N PRO A 133 4.02 -8.98 16.90
CA PRO A 133 2.83 -9.79 16.60
C PRO A 133 1.64 -9.46 17.51
N TYR A 134 1.90 -9.01 18.74
CA TYR A 134 0.86 -8.55 19.67
C TYR A 134 1.26 -7.22 20.32
N LYS A 135 0.28 -6.38 20.71
CA LYS A 135 0.57 -5.11 21.40
C LYS A 135 1.44 -5.29 22.67
N THR A 136 1.38 -6.46 23.30
CA THR A 136 2.12 -6.81 24.52
C THR A 136 3.40 -7.62 24.28
N SER A 137 3.67 -8.09 23.05
CA SER A 137 4.86 -8.88 22.78
C SER A 137 6.11 -8.00 22.72
N GLU A 138 7.23 -8.56 23.16
CA GLU A 138 8.55 -7.96 22.90
C GLU A 138 8.78 -7.86 21.37
N PRO A 139 9.35 -6.74 20.89
CA PRO A 139 9.62 -6.54 19.48
C PRO A 139 10.75 -7.47 19.01
N GLU A 140 10.51 -8.25 17.97
CA GLU A 140 11.54 -9.04 17.30
C GLU A 140 12.19 -8.20 16.19
N THR A 141 13.52 -8.10 16.21
CA THR A 141 14.25 -7.38 15.15
C THR A 141 14.91 -8.37 14.19
N LYS A 142 14.74 -8.14 12.90
CA LYS A 142 15.41 -8.88 11.84
C LYS A 142 16.17 -7.94 10.92
N LEU A 143 17.44 -8.26 10.66
CA LEU A 143 18.22 -7.61 9.62
C LEU A 143 18.02 -8.35 8.29
N VAL A 144 17.38 -7.68 7.35
CA VAL A 144 16.97 -8.20 6.05
C VAL A 144 17.87 -7.61 4.98
N HIS A 145 18.51 -8.48 4.20
CA HIS A 145 19.27 -8.11 3.02
C HIS A 145 18.46 -8.32 1.74
N HIS A 146 17.52 -9.28 1.76
CA HIS A 146 16.65 -9.61 0.63
C HIS A 146 15.19 -9.58 1.05
N LEU A 147 14.43 -8.65 0.47
CA LEU A 147 13.00 -8.50 0.65
C LEU A 147 12.27 -9.01 -0.59
N GLY A 148 11.63 -10.18 -0.49
CA GLY A 148 10.67 -10.65 -1.47
C GLY A 148 9.27 -10.12 -1.16
N MET A 149 8.53 -9.74 -2.18
CA MET A 149 7.20 -9.16 -2.07
C MET A 149 6.29 -9.83 -3.10
N ILE A 150 5.10 -10.21 -2.65
CA ILE A 150 4.04 -10.71 -3.51
C ILE A 150 2.84 -9.78 -3.33
N ALA A 151 2.41 -9.15 -4.41
CA ALA A 151 1.25 -8.27 -4.40
C ALA A 151 0.21 -8.72 -5.42
N GLY A 152 -1.08 -8.56 -5.07
CA GLY A 152 -2.20 -8.69 -6.00
C GLY A 152 -3.06 -7.43 -5.98
N GLY A 153 -3.29 -6.81 -7.15
CA GLY A 153 -4.14 -5.62 -7.28
C GLY A 153 -3.79 -4.48 -6.31
N THR A 154 -4.75 -4.03 -5.51
CA THR A 154 -4.61 -2.98 -4.48
C THR A 154 -3.63 -3.35 -3.35
N GLY A 155 -3.30 -4.65 -3.23
CA GLY A 155 -2.26 -5.15 -2.34
C GLY A 155 -0.85 -4.62 -2.62
N ILE A 156 -0.64 -3.85 -3.70
CA ILE A 156 0.64 -3.17 -3.96
C ILE A 156 0.96 -2.06 -2.94
N THR A 157 -0.06 -1.43 -2.33
CA THR A 157 0.14 -0.20 -1.54
C THR A 157 1.08 -0.35 -0.32
N PRO A 158 1.04 -1.44 0.47
CA PRO A 158 2.03 -1.67 1.54
C PRO A 158 3.44 -1.92 1.00
N MET A 159 3.54 -2.60 -0.14
CA MET A 159 4.82 -2.88 -0.81
C MET A 159 5.44 -1.60 -1.35
N LEU A 160 4.63 -0.73 -1.98
CA LEU A 160 5.08 0.55 -2.51
C LEU A 160 5.62 1.47 -1.41
N GLN A 161 5.01 1.46 -0.22
CA GLN A 161 5.51 2.20 0.94
C GLN A 161 6.94 1.78 1.32
N LEU A 162 7.21 0.46 1.34
CA LEU A 162 8.55 -0.08 1.60
C LEU A 162 9.52 0.23 0.46
N ILE A 163 9.09 0.01 -0.79
CA ILE A 163 9.89 0.24 -2.00
C ILE A 163 10.36 1.70 -2.07
N ARG A 164 9.46 2.65 -1.89
CA ARG A 164 9.79 4.09 -1.86
C ARG A 164 10.77 4.41 -0.72
N CYS A 165 10.53 3.87 0.47
CA CYS A 165 11.39 4.14 1.63
C CYS A 165 12.82 3.64 1.41
N ILE A 166 12.98 2.45 0.84
CA ILE A 166 14.27 1.82 0.56
C ILE A 166 14.97 2.56 -0.59
N ALA A 167 14.29 2.74 -1.73
CA ALA A 167 14.89 3.35 -2.92
C ALA A 167 15.30 4.82 -2.71
N ARG A 168 14.59 5.57 -1.87
CA ARG A 168 14.92 6.98 -1.57
C ARG A 168 16.24 7.13 -0.77
N LYS A 169 16.73 6.07 -0.11
CA LYS A 169 17.88 6.13 0.79
C LYS A 169 19.09 5.40 0.17
N PRO A 170 20.09 6.12 -0.39
CA PRO A 170 21.26 5.49 -1.01
C PRO A 170 22.09 4.61 -0.05
N SER A 171 22.01 4.84 1.25
CA SER A 171 22.65 4.04 2.30
C SER A 171 21.92 2.73 2.61
N ASP A 172 20.67 2.61 2.16
CA ASP A 172 19.89 1.39 2.30
C ASP A 172 20.24 0.44 1.17
N LYS A 173 20.78 -0.75 1.52
CA LYS A 173 21.24 -1.76 0.55
C LYS A 173 20.33 -2.97 0.47
N THR A 174 19.13 -2.88 1.05
CA THR A 174 18.14 -3.95 0.99
C THR A 174 17.76 -4.20 -0.47
N VAL A 175 17.98 -5.42 -0.96
CA VAL A 175 17.58 -5.85 -2.30
C VAL A 175 16.13 -6.30 -2.26
N MET A 176 15.32 -5.77 -3.15
CA MET A 176 13.89 -5.94 -3.23
C MET A 176 13.54 -6.77 -4.48
N SER A 177 12.59 -7.67 -4.35
CA SER A 177 12.04 -8.44 -5.47
C SER A 177 10.53 -8.50 -5.36
N LEU A 178 9.82 -8.02 -6.36
CA LEU A 178 8.36 -7.95 -6.38
C LEU A 178 7.81 -8.82 -7.50
N ILE A 179 6.90 -9.74 -7.15
CA ILE A 179 5.95 -10.34 -8.10
C ILE A 179 4.61 -9.61 -7.92
N PHE A 180 4.13 -8.94 -8.97
CA PHE A 180 2.88 -8.18 -8.93
C PHE A 180 1.84 -8.76 -9.89
N ALA A 181 0.80 -9.36 -9.32
CA ALA A 181 -0.30 -9.99 -10.04
C ALA A 181 -1.47 -9.03 -10.25
N ASN A 182 -2.01 -8.99 -11.46
CA ASN A 182 -3.21 -8.22 -11.82
C ASN A 182 -4.07 -9.01 -12.81
N GLN A 183 -5.33 -8.58 -13.04
CA GLN A 183 -6.17 -9.28 -14.01
C GLN A 183 -5.78 -8.95 -15.45
N THR A 184 -5.56 -7.68 -15.76
CA THR A 184 -5.16 -7.18 -17.08
C THR A 184 -4.03 -6.17 -16.95
N GLU A 185 -3.41 -5.81 -18.08
CA GLU A 185 -2.31 -4.83 -18.10
C GLU A 185 -2.76 -3.43 -17.63
N GLU A 186 -4.01 -3.06 -17.92
CA GLU A 186 -4.63 -1.78 -17.52
C GLU A 186 -4.91 -1.70 -16.01
N ASP A 187 -4.96 -2.85 -15.32
CA ASP A 187 -5.18 -2.93 -13.88
C ASP A 187 -3.87 -2.73 -13.08
N ILE A 188 -2.70 -2.67 -13.73
CA ILE A 188 -1.41 -2.54 -13.03
C ILE A 188 -1.30 -1.14 -12.40
N LEU A 189 -1.57 -1.08 -11.10
CA LEU A 189 -1.45 0.13 -10.31
C LEU A 189 0.00 0.59 -10.20
N MET A 190 0.24 1.90 -10.35
CA MET A 190 1.55 2.54 -10.17
C MET A 190 2.66 1.97 -11.07
N ARG A 191 2.30 1.41 -12.23
CA ARG A 191 3.24 0.78 -13.16
C ARG A 191 4.44 1.67 -13.51
N ASN A 192 4.17 2.87 -14.01
CA ASN A 192 5.22 3.80 -14.46
C ASN A 192 6.23 4.09 -13.35
N GLU A 193 5.77 4.22 -12.11
CA GLU A 193 6.66 4.45 -10.98
C GLU A 193 7.48 3.20 -10.63
N LEU A 194 6.85 2.03 -10.58
CA LEU A 194 7.55 0.78 -10.30
C LEU A 194 8.64 0.52 -11.35
N GLU A 195 8.32 0.70 -12.63
CA GLU A 195 9.27 0.55 -13.74
C GLU A 195 10.39 1.59 -13.66
N GLU A 196 10.10 2.83 -13.29
CA GLU A 196 11.11 3.87 -13.10
C GLU A 196 12.05 3.53 -11.94
N ILE A 197 11.54 3.02 -10.81
CA ILE A 197 12.38 2.58 -9.69
C ILE A 197 13.25 1.39 -10.12
N ALA A 198 12.69 0.43 -10.86
CA ALA A 198 13.44 -0.72 -11.36
C ALA A 198 14.55 -0.30 -12.33
N ARG A 199 14.28 0.67 -13.20
CA ARG A 199 15.24 1.24 -14.16
C ARG A 199 16.35 2.01 -13.47
N THR A 200 16.03 2.77 -12.42
CA THR A 200 17.00 3.61 -11.69
C THR A 200 17.78 2.83 -10.64
N HIS A 201 17.24 1.71 -10.14
CA HIS A 201 17.86 0.86 -9.12
C HIS A 201 17.98 -0.61 -9.57
N PRO A 202 18.58 -0.91 -10.74
CA PRO A 202 18.49 -2.23 -11.38
C PRO A 202 19.18 -3.36 -10.61
N THR A 203 20.11 -3.04 -9.70
CA THR A 203 20.77 -4.03 -8.83
C THR A 203 20.06 -4.21 -7.49
N GLN A 204 19.09 -3.34 -7.17
CA GLN A 204 18.40 -3.30 -5.89
C GLN A 204 16.92 -3.64 -6.02
N PHE A 205 16.27 -3.41 -7.16
CA PHE A 205 14.85 -3.69 -7.33
C PHE A 205 14.57 -4.55 -8.56
N ASN A 206 14.20 -5.81 -8.30
CA ASN A 206 13.72 -6.76 -9.30
C ASN A 206 12.20 -6.68 -9.36
N LEU A 207 11.65 -6.43 -10.55
CA LEU A 207 10.22 -6.26 -10.77
C LEU A 207 9.73 -7.29 -11.78
N TRP A 208 8.74 -8.07 -11.38
CA TRP A 208 8.12 -9.08 -12.23
C TRP A 208 6.60 -8.99 -12.15
N TYR A 209 5.94 -9.16 -13.28
CA TYR A 209 4.48 -9.10 -13.37
C TYR A 209 3.89 -10.46 -13.74
N THR A 210 2.64 -10.69 -13.34
CA THR A 210 1.81 -11.74 -13.92
C THR A 210 0.39 -11.25 -14.15
N LEU A 211 -0.23 -11.66 -15.25
CA LEU A 211 -1.58 -11.24 -15.62
C LEU A 211 -2.50 -12.45 -15.84
N ASP A 212 -3.74 -12.40 -15.34
CA ASP A 212 -4.72 -13.43 -15.65
C ASP A 212 -5.07 -13.47 -17.14
N ARG A 213 -5.19 -12.28 -17.76
CA ARG A 213 -5.55 -12.08 -19.17
C ARG A 213 -4.54 -11.12 -19.82
N PRO A 214 -3.34 -11.60 -20.17
CA PRO A 214 -2.33 -10.77 -20.80
C PRO A 214 -2.69 -10.42 -22.27
N PRO A 215 -2.19 -9.29 -22.80
CA PRO A 215 -2.20 -9.04 -24.24
C PRO A 215 -1.23 -10.00 -24.97
N VAL A 216 -1.31 -10.05 -26.30
CA VAL A 216 -0.50 -10.96 -27.14
C VAL A 216 1.01 -10.75 -26.95
N ASP A 217 1.47 -9.50 -26.85
CA ASP A 217 2.89 -9.15 -26.75
C ASP A 217 3.39 -9.01 -25.30
N TRP A 218 2.75 -9.71 -24.36
CA TRP A 218 3.11 -9.66 -22.95
C TRP A 218 4.45 -10.35 -22.66
N LYS A 219 5.37 -9.62 -22.03
CA LYS A 219 6.76 -10.06 -21.82
C LYS A 219 7.00 -10.79 -20.50
N TYR A 220 6.01 -10.80 -19.62
CA TYR A 220 6.12 -11.40 -18.28
C TYR A 220 5.25 -12.65 -18.16
N SER A 221 5.02 -13.12 -16.94
CA SER A 221 4.24 -14.31 -16.69
C SER A 221 2.73 -14.11 -16.95
N SER A 222 2.03 -15.24 -17.12
CA SER A 222 0.57 -15.29 -17.29
C SER A 222 -0.06 -16.23 -16.26
N GLY A 223 -1.26 -15.89 -15.82
CA GLY A 223 -2.05 -16.62 -14.84
C GLY A 223 -1.72 -16.27 -13.40
N PHE A 224 -2.28 -17.06 -12.48
CA PHE A 224 -2.00 -16.93 -11.05
C PHE A 224 -0.53 -17.22 -10.72
N ILE A 225 -0.08 -16.70 -9.59
CA ILE A 225 1.28 -16.88 -9.11
C ILE A 225 1.56 -18.36 -8.88
N THR A 226 2.63 -18.88 -9.50
CA THR A 226 3.04 -20.27 -9.37
C THR A 226 4.31 -20.42 -8.54
N LYS A 227 4.58 -21.67 -8.12
CA LYS A 227 5.84 -22.06 -7.48
C LYS A 227 7.06 -21.68 -8.32
N ASP A 228 6.97 -21.83 -9.64
CA ASP A 228 8.10 -21.54 -10.54
C ASP A 228 8.38 -20.04 -10.59
N MET A 229 7.33 -19.19 -10.67
CA MET A 229 7.49 -17.74 -10.58
C MET A 229 8.15 -17.33 -9.26
N ILE A 230 7.71 -17.90 -8.14
CA ILE A 230 8.30 -17.64 -6.81
C ILE A 230 9.78 -18.04 -6.80
N LYS A 231 10.11 -19.21 -7.33
CA LYS A 231 11.48 -19.73 -7.35
C LYS A 231 12.41 -18.89 -8.23
N GLU A 232 11.90 -18.37 -9.34
CA GLU A 232 12.67 -17.62 -10.33
C GLU A 232 12.85 -16.14 -9.95
N HIS A 233 11.80 -15.51 -9.39
CA HIS A 233 11.75 -14.06 -9.23
C HIS A 233 11.82 -13.56 -7.78
N LEU A 234 11.78 -14.44 -6.77
CA LEU A 234 11.97 -14.07 -5.36
C LEU A 234 13.30 -14.60 -4.80
N PRO A 235 13.85 -13.95 -3.75
CA PRO A 235 15.07 -14.43 -3.11
C PRO A 235 14.87 -15.83 -2.49
N PRO A 236 15.91 -16.67 -2.49
CA PRO A 236 15.83 -17.97 -1.85
C PRO A 236 15.63 -17.84 -0.33
N PRO A 237 15.02 -18.84 0.32
CA PRO A 237 14.89 -18.88 1.77
C PRO A 237 16.26 -18.70 2.45
N GLY A 238 16.33 -17.85 3.46
CA GLY A 238 17.59 -17.53 4.13
C GLY A 238 17.39 -16.73 5.41
N LYS A 239 18.43 -16.70 6.26
CA LYS A 239 18.40 -16.00 7.56
C LYS A 239 18.12 -14.50 7.42
N SER A 240 18.64 -13.88 6.36
CA SER A 240 18.47 -12.45 6.05
C SER A 240 17.45 -12.21 4.93
N THR A 241 16.61 -13.20 4.63
CA THR A 241 15.51 -13.07 3.66
C THR A 241 14.20 -12.86 4.42
N LEU A 242 13.39 -11.92 3.96
CA LEU A 242 12.01 -11.72 4.38
C LEU A 242 11.11 -11.77 3.15
N ILE A 243 10.02 -12.53 3.22
CA ILE A 243 8.96 -12.53 2.20
C ILE A 243 7.72 -11.89 2.82
N LEU A 244 7.14 -10.92 2.14
CA LEU A 244 5.85 -10.31 2.48
C LEU A 244 4.86 -10.61 1.36
N GLU A 245 3.59 -10.80 1.73
CA GLU A 245 2.51 -10.96 0.76
C GLU A 245 1.29 -10.14 1.14
N THR A 246 0.65 -9.53 0.14
CA THR A 246 -0.63 -8.83 0.26
C THR A 246 -1.44 -9.02 -1.01
N LEU A 247 -2.52 -9.80 -0.90
CA LEU A 247 -3.39 -10.13 -2.00
C LEU A 247 -4.74 -9.43 -1.82
N GLU A 248 -5.26 -8.87 -2.91
CA GLU A 248 -6.65 -8.44 -3.02
C GLU A 248 -7.55 -9.69 -3.01
N MET A 249 -8.45 -9.79 -2.03
CA MET A 249 -9.46 -10.87 -1.93
C MET A 249 -10.79 -10.44 -2.56
#